data_AF-U7P859-F1
#
_entry.id   AF-U7P859-F1
#
_cell.length_a   1.000
_cell.length_b   1.000
_cell.length_c   1.000
_cell.angle_alpha   90.00
_cell.angle_beta   90.00
_cell.angle_gamma   90.00
#
_symmetry.space_group_name_H-M   'P 1'
#
loop_
_entity.id
_entity.type
_entity.pdbx_description
1 polymer ?
#
loop_
_entity_poly.entity_id
_entity_poly.type
_entity_poly.pdbx_seq_one_letter_code
_entity_poly.pdbx_strand_id
1 'polypeptide(L)'
;GEGDLGGRGRMISTPDRQRAIALIEEARAQGARLEAACRELGITARTYQRWTRGGELHEDQRPLVGRPVPANALTPAEEQEILDVCHRPEYASLPPEQIVVRLFDEEQRYLASSSTFYRVMRKHQEMVHRGRAKPP
;
A
#
# COMPACT_ATOMS: atom_id res chain seq x y z
N GLY A 1 -22.86 -13.73 16.55
CA GLY A 1 -21.39 -13.67 16.44
C GLY A 1 -21.05 -12.45 15.61
N GLU A 2 -19.96 -11.75 15.88
CA GLU A 2 -19.57 -10.61 15.03
C GLU A 2 -19.18 -11.12 13.64
N GLY A 3 -19.96 -10.76 12.62
CA GLY A 3 -19.63 -11.08 11.24
C GLY A 3 -18.35 -10.38 10.80
N ASP A 4 -17.43 -11.13 10.21
CA ASP A 4 -16.09 -10.66 9.79
C ASP A 4 -16.10 -9.72 8.57
N LEU A 5 -17.29 -9.37 8.04
CA LEU A 5 -17.43 -8.50 6.87
C LEU A 5 -17.70 -7.03 7.25
N GLY A 6 -17.78 -6.72 8.56
CA GLY A 6 -17.95 -5.36 9.06
C GLY A 6 -16.65 -4.54 9.12
N GLY A 7 -16.79 -3.21 9.16
CA GLY A 7 -15.68 -2.28 9.44
C GLY A 7 -15.53 -1.14 8.42
N ARG A 8 -15.29 0.09 8.90
CA ARG A 8 -15.02 1.24 8.02
C ARG A 8 -13.71 1.01 7.24
N GLY A 9 -13.75 1.21 5.93
CA GLY A 9 -12.56 1.18 5.08
C GLY A 9 -12.03 -0.21 4.70
N ARG A 10 -12.52 -1.29 5.34
CA ARG A 10 -12.08 -2.67 5.04
C ARG A 10 -12.41 -3.07 3.60
N MET A 11 -11.44 -3.69 2.93
CA MET A 11 -11.63 -4.31 1.62
C MET A 11 -12.30 -5.67 1.81
N ILE A 12 -13.32 -5.97 1.00
CA ILE A 12 -14.02 -7.25 1.01
C ILE A 12 -13.87 -7.83 -0.38
N SER A 13 -13.22 -8.99 -0.46
CA SER A 13 -12.89 -9.64 -1.73
C SER A 13 -14.14 -10.01 -2.51
N THR A 14 -14.05 -10.11 -3.84
CA THR A 14 -15.17 -10.57 -4.67
C THR A 14 -15.72 -11.94 -4.21
N PRO A 15 -14.87 -12.96 -3.90
CA PRO A 15 -15.34 -14.22 -3.33
C PRO A 15 -16.11 -14.07 -2.00
N ASP A 16 -15.65 -13.19 -1.11
CA ASP A 16 -16.34 -12.96 0.18
C ASP A 16 -17.70 -12.29 -0.05
N ARG A 17 -17.80 -11.36 -1.01
CA ARG A 17 -19.08 -10.76 -1.40
C ARG A 17 -20.04 -11.81 -1.97
N GLN A 18 -19.57 -12.70 -2.85
CA GLN A 18 -20.37 -13.81 -3.39
C GLN A 18 -20.94 -14.67 -2.28
N ARG A 19 -20.08 -15.10 -1.34
CA ARG A 19 -20.48 -15.93 -0.22
C ARG A 19 -21.49 -15.23 0.69
N ALA A 20 -21.26 -13.94 0.99
CA ALA A 20 -22.17 -13.15 1.80
C ALA A 20 -23.55 -12.99 1.15
N ILE A 21 -23.60 -12.72 -0.15
CA ILE A 21 -24.86 -12.63 -0.90
C ILE A 21 -25.60 -13.97 -0.87
N ALA A 22 -24.91 -15.08 -1.11
CA ALA A 22 -25.52 -16.41 -1.06
C ALA A 22 -26.14 -16.72 0.30
N LEU A 23 -25.41 -16.45 1.40
CA LEU A 23 -25.91 -16.64 2.77
C LEU A 23 -27.10 -15.73 3.09
N ILE A 24 -27.09 -14.47 2.64
CA ILE A 24 -28.20 -13.54 2.84
C ILE A 24 -29.43 -14.01 2.06
N GLU A 25 -29.29 -14.42 0.80
CA GLU A 25 -30.39 -14.93 -0.01
C GLU A 25 -30.98 -16.22 0.57
N GLU A 26 -30.13 -17.14 1.04
CA GLU A 26 -30.57 -18.36 1.74
C GLU A 26 -31.40 -18.01 3.00
N ALA A 27 -30.89 -17.13 3.86
CA ALA A 27 -31.62 -16.71 5.07
C ALA A 27 -32.96 -16.05 4.72
N ARG A 28 -33.01 -15.25 3.65
CA ARG A 28 -34.24 -14.62 3.16
C ARG A 28 -35.24 -15.63 2.62
N ALA A 29 -34.78 -16.64 1.90
CA ALA A 29 -35.62 -17.75 1.43
C ALA A 29 -36.24 -18.53 2.61
N GLN A 30 -35.54 -18.60 3.75
CA GLN A 30 -36.03 -19.18 5.01
C GLN A 30 -36.89 -18.21 5.85
N GLY A 31 -37.20 -17.02 5.33
CA GLY A 31 -38.10 -16.05 5.97
C GLY A 31 -37.43 -14.95 6.79
N ALA A 32 -36.10 -14.87 6.81
CA ALA A 32 -35.40 -13.79 7.51
C ALA A 32 -35.61 -12.44 6.81
N ARG A 33 -35.76 -11.38 7.62
CA ARG A 33 -35.73 -9.99 7.11
C ARG A 33 -34.33 -9.65 6.63
N LEU A 34 -34.21 -8.93 5.50
CA LEU A 34 -32.93 -8.54 4.90
C LEU A 34 -31.99 -7.85 5.91
N GLU A 35 -32.52 -6.90 6.70
CA GLU A 35 -31.71 -6.18 7.69
C GLU A 35 -31.15 -7.10 8.79
N ALA A 36 -31.93 -8.10 9.21
CA ALA A 36 -31.48 -9.06 10.21
C ALA A 36 -30.39 -9.98 9.64
N ALA A 37 -30.59 -10.50 8.43
CA ALA A 37 -29.60 -11.34 7.75
C ALA A 37 -28.28 -10.59 7.50
N CYS A 38 -28.35 -9.33 7.06
CA CYS A 38 -27.16 -8.49 6.87
C CYS A 38 -26.40 -8.24 8.19
N ARG A 39 -27.14 -8.01 9.29
CA ARG A 39 -26.57 -7.71 10.60
C ARG A 39 -25.75 -8.88 11.16
N GLU A 40 -26.20 -10.12 10.95
CA GLU A 40 -25.44 -11.32 11.34
C GLU A 40 -24.07 -11.40 10.63
N LEU A 41 -24.00 -10.92 9.39
CA LEU A 41 -22.74 -10.84 8.64
C LEU A 41 -21.93 -9.55 8.93
N GLY A 42 -22.40 -8.69 9.84
CA GLY A 42 -21.70 -7.45 10.18
C GLY A 42 -21.79 -6.36 9.10
N ILE A 43 -22.69 -6.50 8.12
CA ILE A 43 -22.90 -5.51 7.06
C ILE A 43 -24.30 -4.87 7.16
N THR A 44 -24.47 -3.73 6.50
CA THR A 44 -25.79 -3.08 6.40
C THR A 44 -26.54 -3.57 5.17
N ALA A 45 -27.87 -3.47 5.18
CA ALA A 45 -28.69 -3.74 4.00
C ALA A 45 -28.27 -2.88 2.79
N ARG A 46 -27.82 -1.64 3.03
CA ARG A 46 -27.28 -0.75 2.00
C ARG A 46 -25.99 -1.29 1.36
N THR A 47 -25.11 -1.92 2.16
CA THR A 47 -23.90 -2.58 1.65
C THR A 47 -24.26 -3.73 0.72
N TYR A 48 -25.19 -4.59 1.15
CA TYR A 48 -25.71 -5.69 0.33
C TYR A 48 -26.34 -5.16 -0.98
N GLN A 49 -27.24 -4.18 -0.91
CA GLN A 49 -27.90 -3.60 -2.09
C GLN A 49 -26.91 -2.96 -3.07
N ARG A 50 -25.81 -2.41 -2.56
CA ARG A 50 -24.73 -1.88 -3.40
C ARG A 50 -23.99 -3.00 -4.14
N TRP A 51 -23.80 -4.16 -3.52
CA TRP A 51 -23.18 -5.31 -4.16
C TRP A 51 -24.07 -5.98 -5.20
N THR A 52 -25.40 -5.92 -5.04
CA THR A 52 -26.37 -6.61 -5.92
C THR A 52 -27.11 -5.66 -6.87
N ARG A 53 -26.67 -4.40 -6.97
CA ARG A 53 -27.34 -3.39 -7.80
C ARG A 53 -27.40 -3.87 -9.26
N GLY A 54 -28.56 -3.76 -9.89
CA GLY A 54 -28.73 -4.21 -11.29
C GLY A 54 -28.80 -5.72 -11.48
N GLY A 55 -28.87 -6.51 -10.40
CA GLY A 55 -28.95 -7.97 -10.47
C GLY A 55 -27.60 -8.67 -10.67
N GLU A 56 -26.51 -7.90 -10.74
CA GLU A 56 -25.16 -8.40 -10.90
C GLU A 56 -24.35 -8.17 -9.62
N LEU A 57 -23.34 -9.02 -9.39
CA LEU A 57 -22.38 -8.78 -8.33
C LEU A 57 -21.40 -7.68 -8.75
N HIS A 58 -21.39 -6.60 -7.99
CA HIS A 58 -20.37 -5.56 -8.09
C HIS A 58 -19.12 -5.91 -7.25
N GLU A 59 -17.99 -6.07 -7.94
CA GLU A 59 -16.68 -6.29 -7.33
C GLU A 59 -16.16 -5.06 -6.56
N ASP A 60 -15.12 -5.25 -5.74
CA ASP A 60 -14.39 -4.11 -5.20
C ASP A 60 -13.55 -3.48 -6.31
N GLN A 61 -13.82 -2.21 -6.63
CA GLN A 61 -13.08 -1.50 -7.67
C GLN A 61 -11.73 -0.98 -7.17
N ARG A 62 -11.49 -0.90 -5.86
CA ARG A 62 -10.22 -0.41 -5.29
C ARG A 62 -8.96 -1.14 -5.76
N PRO A 63 -8.96 -2.48 -5.95
CA PRO A 63 -7.83 -3.19 -6.57
C PRO A 63 -7.79 -3.06 -8.11
N LEU A 64 -8.91 -2.81 -8.76
CA LEU A 64 -9.02 -2.78 -10.23
C LEU A 64 -8.71 -1.39 -10.83
N VAL A 65 -8.92 -0.33 -10.05
CA VAL A 65 -8.65 1.04 -10.48
C VAL A 65 -7.15 1.25 -10.64
N GLY A 66 -6.73 1.57 -11.87
CA GLY A 66 -5.37 1.98 -12.17
C GLY A 66 -4.97 3.19 -11.34
N ARG A 67 -3.91 3.05 -10.53
CA ARG A 67 -3.36 4.16 -9.76
C ARG A 67 -2.31 4.86 -10.62
N PRO A 68 -2.51 6.13 -11.00
CA PRO A 68 -1.49 6.84 -11.76
C PRO A 68 -0.21 6.99 -10.94
N VAL A 69 0.92 7.04 -11.64
CA VAL A 69 2.20 7.37 -11.01
C VAL A 69 2.09 8.79 -10.43
N PRO A 70 2.46 9.01 -9.16
CA PRO A 70 2.48 10.35 -8.58
C PRO A 70 3.37 11.30 -9.40
N ALA A 71 2.95 12.55 -9.56
CA ALA A 71 3.71 13.55 -10.32
C ALA A 71 5.12 13.83 -9.74
N ASN A 72 5.33 13.50 -8.46
CA ASN A 72 6.60 13.63 -7.74
C ASN A 72 7.37 12.31 -7.60
N ALA A 73 7.00 11.27 -8.36
CA ALA A 73 7.79 10.06 -8.42
C ALA A 73 9.13 10.35 -9.10
N LEU A 74 10.22 9.82 -8.54
CA LEU A 74 11.52 9.89 -9.18
C LEU A 74 11.46 9.15 -10.52
N THR A 75 12.01 9.78 -11.54
CA THR A 75 12.31 9.14 -12.81
C THR A 75 13.42 8.10 -12.62
N PRO A 76 13.52 7.10 -13.50
CA PRO A 76 14.63 6.14 -13.46
C PRO A 76 16.02 6.81 -13.55
N ALA A 77 16.12 7.94 -14.26
CA ALA A 77 17.35 8.71 -14.38
C ALA A 77 17.74 9.37 -13.05
N GLU A 78 16.78 10.00 -12.35
CA GLU A 78 17.02 10.60 -11.03
C GLU A 78 17.37 9.53 -9.98
N GLU A 79 16.72 8.35 -10.03
CA GLU A 79 17.09 7.23 -9.15
C GLU A 79 18.52 6.75 -9.42
N GLN A 80 18.92 6.62 -10.69
CA GLN A 80 20.27 6.21 -11.05
C GLN A 80 21.31 7.24 -10.62
N GLU A 81 21.04 8.53 -10.79
CA GLU A 81 21.96 9.59 -10.36
C GLU A 81 22.20 9.56 -8.83
N ILE A 82 21.15 9.26 -8.05
CA ILE A 82 21.27 9.08 -6.60
C ILE A 82 22.18 7.88 -6.27
N LEU A 83 22.03 6.75 -6.98
CA LEU A 83 22.88 5.57 -6.78
C LEU A 83 24.33 5.86 -7.16
N ASP A 84 24.55 6.49 -8.30
CA ASP A 84 25.88 6.84 -8.79
C ASP A 84 26.63 7.71 -7.78
N VAL A 85 25.93 8.67 -7.15
CA VAL A 85 26.48 9.44 -6.02
C VAL A 85 26.80 8.53 -4.85
N CYS A 86 25.88 7.67 -4.41
CA CYS A 86 26.11 6.78 -3.27
C CYS A 86 27.32 5.86 -3.49
N HIS A 87 27.62 5.49 -4.74
CA HIS A 87 28.72 4.61 -5.12
C HIS A 87 30.05 5.34 -5.36
N ARG A 88 30.08 6.68 -5.27
CA ARG A 88 31.34 7.41 -5.35
C ARG A 88 32.27 6.96 -4.22
N PRO A 89 33.58 6.73 -4.49
CA PRO A 89 34.52 6.27 -3.47
C PRO A 89 34.57 7.14 -2.21
N GLU A 90 34.44 8.46 -2.37
CA GLU A 90 34.38 9.45 -1.28
C GLU A 90 33.14 9.33 -0.39
N TYR A 91 32.05 8.75 -0.90
CA TYR A 91 30.76 8.63 -0.22
C TYR A 91 30.44 7.18 0.22
N ALA A 92 31.19 6.19 -0.25
CA ALA A 92 30.92 4.76 -0.03
C ALA A 92 30.75 4.33 1.44
N SER A 93 31.40 5.03 2.39
CA SER A 93 31.31 4.73 3.82
C SER A 93 30.36 5.66 4.60
N LEU A 94 29.88 6.72 3.95
CA LEU A 94 29.09 7.77 4.57
C LEU A 94 27.60 7.40 4.60
N PRO A 95 26.87 7.78 5.67
CA PRO A 95 25.42 7.66 5.66
C PRO A 95 24.79 8.69 4.71
N PRO A 96 23.61 8.40 4.13
CA PRO A 96 22.90 9.32 3.23
C PRO A 96 22.73 10.76 3.72
N GLU A 97 22.56 10.98 5.02
CA GLU A 97 22.48 12.32 5.60
C GLU A 97 23.76 13.14 5.37
N GLN A 98 24.93 12.52 5.55
CA GLN A 98 26.22 13.18 5.31
C GLN A 98 26.48 13.39 3.81
N ILE A 99 26.04 12.46 2.97
CA ILE A 99 26.16 12.59 1.51
C ILE A 99 25.37 13.80 1.02
N VAL A 100 24.12 13.97 1.48
CA VAL A 100 23.27 15.10 1.10
C VAL A 100 23.89 16.44 1.52
N VAL A 101 24.45 16.53 2.72
CA VAL A 101 25.13 17.75 3.20
C VAL A 101 26.36 18.07 2.34
N ARG A 102 27.23 17.09 2.09
CA ARG A 102 28.43 17.30 1.26
C ARG A 102 28.09 17.67 -0.19
N LEU A 103 27.10 17.02 -0.79
CA LEU A 103 26.63 17.39 -2.13
C LEU A 103 26.20 18.87 -2.20
N PHE A 104 25.50 19.33 -1.16
CA PHE A 104 25.04 20.71 -1.11
C PHE A 104 26.21 21.68 -0.88
N ASP A 105 27.08 21.40 0.08
CA ASP A 105 28.16 22.32 0.46
C ASP A 105 29.31 22.33 -0.57
N GLU A 106 29.78 21.15 -0.97
CA GLU A 106 30.98 20.96 -1.80
C GLU A 106 30.66 21.07 -3.30
N GLU A 107 29.52 20.53 -3.74
CA GLU A 107 29.13 20.50 -5.17
C GLU A 107 28.00 21.46 -5.52
N GLN A 108 27.38 22.15 -4.56
CA GLN A 108 26.22 23.03 -4.77
C GLN A 108 25.06 22.34 -5.49
N ARG A 109 24.90 21.03 -5.25
CA ARG A 109 23.89 20.18 -5.91
C ARG A 109 22.91 19.61 -4.89
N TYR A 110 21.62 19.67 -5.22
CA TYR A 110 20.56 19.02 -4.45
C TYR A 110 19.81 18.02 -5.33
N LEU A 111 19.98 16.72 -5.05
CA LEU A 111 19.29 15.64 -5.76
C LEU A 111 17.97 15.28 -5.08
N ALA A 112 18.02 15.02 -3.77
CA ALA A 112 16.85 14.68 -2.98
C ALA A 112 17.13 14.74 -1.47
N SER A 113 16.09 14.59 -0.66
CA SER A 113 16.20 14.48 0.79
C SER A 113 16.92 13.19 1.22
N SER A 114 17.50 13.18 2.43
CA SER A 114 18.12 11.99 3.03
C SER A 114 17.15 10.79 3.06
N SER A 115 15.87 11.03 3.37
CA SER A 115 14.82 10.01 3.34
C SER A 115 14.60 9.39 1.95
N THR A 116 14.82 10.17 0.90
CA THR A 116 14.71 9.70 -0.49
C THR A 116 15.92 8.86 -0.88
N PHE A 117 17.14 9.26 -0.50
CA PHE A 117 18.33 8.42 -0.66
C PHE A 117 18.14 7.04 0.00
N TYR A 118 17.68 7.02 1.26
CA TYR A 118 17.35 5.76 1.94
C TYR A 118 16.25 4.95 1.22
N ARG A 119 15.26 5.61 0.60
CA ARG A 119 14.22 4.93 -0.17
C ARG A 119 14.80 4.27 -1.43
N VAL A 120 15.67 4.96 -2.15
CA VAL A 120 16.35 4.44 -3.35
C VAL A 120 17.28 3.28 -2.98
N MET A 121 18.18 3.45 -1.99
CA MET A 121 19.07 2.37 -1.56
C MET A 121 18.32 1.11 -1.09
N ARG A 122 17.18 1.27 -0.39
CA ARG A 122 16.31 0.13 -0.02
C ARG A 122 15.69 -0.56 -1.22
N LYS A 123 15.23 0.21 -2.22
CA LYS A 123 14.67 -0.32 -3.46
C LYS A 123 15.70 -1.20 -4.20
N HIS A 124 16.97 -0.82 -4.14
CA HIS A 124 18.09 -1.55 -4.75
C HIS A 124 18.77 -2.58 -3.82
N GLN A 125 18.20 -2.85 -2.63
CA GLN A 125 18.71 -3.82 -1.66
C GLN A 125 20.14 -3.53 -1.15
N GLU A 126 20.63 -2.30 -1.25
CA GLU A 126 21.98 -1.90 -0.82
C GLU A 126 22.08 -1.53 0.66
N MET A 127 20.94 -1.56 1.36
CA MET A 127 20.88 -1.43 2.81
C MET A 127 21.18 -2.77 3.47
N VAL A 128 22.47 -3.16 3.48
CA VAL A 128 22.91 -4.28 4.31
C VAL A 128 22.87 -3.80 5.77
N HIS A 129 22.23 -4.57 6.64
CA HIS A 129 22.26 -4.32 8.08
C HIS A 129 23.75 -4.25 8.49
N ARG A 130 24.22 -3.10 8.99
CA ARG A 130 25.52 -3.04 9.66
C ARG A 130 25.42 -3.90 10.91
N GLY A 131 25.70 -5.19 10.78
CA GLY A 131 25.85 -6.11 11.90
C GLY A 131 26.85 -5.49 12.89
N ARG A 132 26.55 -5.64 14.18
CA ARG A 132 27.26 -5.03 15.31
C ARG A 132 28.75 -4.86 15.02
N ALA A 133 29.22 -3.62 15.03
CA ALA A 133 30.64 -3.32 15.11
C ALA A 133 31.22 -4.12 16.28
N LYS A 134 32.15 -5.04 16.01
CA LYS A 134 32.98 -5.64 17.06
C LYS A 134 33.80 -4.51 17.67
N PRO A 135 33.74 -4.27 19.00
CA PRO A 135 34.71 -3.39 19.63
C PRO A 135 36.11 -4.06 19.58
N PRO A 136 37.19 -3.26 19.56
CA PRO A 136 38.58 -3.74 19.55
C PRO A 136 38.95 -4.49 20.81
#